data_AF-A0A4R2N066-F1
#
_entry.id   AF-A0A4R2N066-F1
#
_cell.length_a   1.000
_cell.length_b   1.000
_cell.length_c   1.000
_cell.angle_alpha   90.00
_cell.angle_beta   90.00
_cell.angle_gamma   90.00
#
_symmetry.space_group_name_H-M   'P 1'
#
loop_
_entity.id
_entity.type
_entity.pdbx_description
1 polymer ?
#
loop_
_entity_poly.entity_id
_entity_poly.type
_entity_poly.pdbx_seq_one_letter_code
_entity_poly.pdbx_strand_id
1 'polypeptide(L)'
;MIKKILRFSEELERFYVGMHKSAIMKENAEIDDFFMIIAFSEIYGIENPYSLYTLEMLPALMPRFHRWHQKVGLKHAFFENFPCSCCC
;
A
#
# COMPACT_ATOMS: atom_id res chain seq x y z
N MET A 1 -30.82 -16.28 21.47
CA MET A 1 -31.22 -16.31 20.05
C MET A 1 -30.37 -15.36 19.20
N ILE A 2 -30.32 -14.06 19.53
CA ILE A 2 -29.55 -13.02 18.81
C ILE A 2 -28.07 -13.38 18.62
N LYS A 3 -27.37 -13.83 19.68
CA LYS A 3 -25.96 -14.27 19.57
C LYS A 3 -25.71 -15.39 18.55
N LYS A 4 -26.69 -16.29 18.36
CA LYS A 4 -26.57 -17.42 17.42
C LYS A 4 -26.70 -16.93 15.97
N ILE A 5 -27.55 -15.95 15.73
CA ILE A 5 -27.72 -15.29 14.43
C ILE A 5 -26.46 -14.50 14.07
N LEU A 6 -25.92 -13.71 15.01
CA LEU A 6 -24.69 -12.94 14.80
C LEU A 6 -23.48 -13.83 14.48
N ARG A 7 -23.33 -14.94 15.20
CA ARG A 7 -22.26 -15.90 14.91
C ARG A 7 -22.40 -16.52 13.52
N PHE A 8 -23.64 -16.85 13.12
CA PHE A 8 -23.91 -17.42 11.81
C PHE A 8 -23.66 -16.41 10.67
N SER A 9 -23.98 -15.13 10.86
CA SER A 9 -23.66 -14.08 9.88
C SER A 9 -22.15 -13.88 9.74
N GLU A 10 -21.39 -13.89 10.83
CA GLU A 10 -19.91 -13.82 10.77
C GLU A 10 -19.31 -15.03 10.04
N GLU A 11 -19.87 -16.23 10.23
CA GLU A 11 -19.42 -17.44 9.51
C GLU A 11 -19.67 -17.34 8.01
N LEU A 12 -20.86 -16.85 7.60
CA LEU A 12 -21.19 -16.61 6.20
C LEU A 12 -20.30 -15.52 5.58
N GLU A 13 -20.06 -14.43 6.30
CA GLU A 13 -19.14 -13.38 5.86
C GLU A 13 -17.72 -13.91 5.67
N ARG A 14 -17.21 -14.68 6.64
CA ARG A 14 -15.90 -15.34 6.51
C ARG A 14 -15.83 -16.30 5.34
N PHE A 15 -16.89 -17.05 5.07
CA PHE A 15 -16.97 -17.95 3.92
C PHE A 15 -16.91 -17.18 2.60
N TYR A 16 -17.71 -16.12 2.47
CA TYR A 16 -17.77 -15.31 1.26
C TYR A 16 -16.46 -14.53 1.02
N VAL A 17 -15.95 -13.83 2.04
CA VAL A 17 -14.67 -13.11 1.96
C VAL A 17 -13.51 -14.09 1.73
N GLY A 18 -13.55 -15.25 2.38
CA GLY A 18 -12.52 -16.29 2.21
C GLY A 18 -12.37 -16.75 0.77
N MET A 19 -13.47 -16.87 0.03
CA MET A 19 -13.46 -17.26 -1.38
C MET A 19 -12.76 -16.25 -2.28
N HIS A 20 -12.88 -14.96 -1.98
CA HIS A 20 -12.29 -13.86 -2.77
C HIS A 20 -11.04 -13.25 -2.16
N LYS A 21 -10.53 -13.84 -1.08
CA LYS A 21 -9.43 -13.27 -0.29
C LYS A 21 -8.18 -12.98 -1.15
N SER A 22 -7.81 -13.89 -2.05
CA SER A 22 -6.64 -13.70 -2.92
C SER A 22 -6.81 -12.52 -3.88
N ALA A 23 -7.98 -12.38 -4.48
CA ALA A 23 -8.30 -11.26 -5.38
C ALA A 23 -8.28 -9.93 -4.62
N ILE A 24 -8.91 -9.89 -3.44
CA ILE A 24 -8.91 -8.70 -2.57
C ILE A 24 -7.48 -8.33 -2.14
N MET A 25 -6.67 -9.32 -1.75
CA MET A 25 -5.27 -9.08 -1.36
C MET A 25 -4.44 -8.55 -2.52
N LYS A 26 -4.67 -9.05 -3.73
CA LYS A 26 -4.00 -8.58 -4.95
C LYS A 26 -4.38 -7.13 -5.24
N GLU A 27 -5.67 -6.81 -5.26
CA GLU A 27 -6.17 -5.46 -5.53
C GLU A 27 -5.67 -4.45 -4.50
N ASN A 28 -5.72 -4.80 -3.21
CA ASN A 28 -5.14 -3.98 -2.15
C ASN A 28 -3.64 -3.74 -2.35
N ALA A 29 -2.90 -4.76 -2.80
CA ALA A 29 -1.47 -4.62 -3.07
C ALA A 29 -1.19 -3.69 -4.26
N GLU A 30 -2.01 -3.76 -5.31
CA GLU A 30 -1.93 -2.87 -6.48
C GLU A 30 -2.26 -1.43 -6.10
N ILE A 31 -3.28 -1.21 -5.26
CA ILE A 31 -3.63 0.11 -4.72
C ILE A 31 -2.50 0.66 -3.83
N ASP A 32 -1.94 -0.17 -2.95
CA ASP A 32 -0.79 0.20 -2.12
C ASP A 32 0.41 0.62 -2.99
N ASP A 33 0.71 -0.13 -4.06
CA ASP A 33 1.81 0.18 -4.98
C ASP A 33 1.52 1.48 -5.76
N PHE A 34 0.28 1.72 -6.17
CA PHE A 34 -0.13 2.96 -6.82
C PHE A 34 0.11 4.18 -5.94
N PHE A 35 -0.27 4.11 -4.65
CA PHE A 35 -0.04 5.20 -3.71
C PHE A 35 1.46 5.43 -3.44
N MET A 36 2.27 4.36 -3.39
CA MET A 36 3.72 4.50 -3.30
C MET A 36 4.30 5.21 -4.53
N ILE A 37 3.82 4.89 -5.73
CA ILE A 37 4.34 5.53 -6.95
C ILE A 37 3.93 6.99 -6.99
N ILE A 38 2.64 7.30 -6.82
CA ILE A 38 2.13 8.64 -6.99
C ILE A 38 2.64 9.59 -5.89
N ALA A 39 2.68 9.17 -4.62
CA ALA A 39 3.15 10.02 -3.54
C ALA A 39 4.65 10.33 -3.65
N PHE A 40 5.46 9.39 -4.12
CA PHE A 40 6.90 9.59 -4.28
C PHE A 40 7.30 10.12 -5.67
N SER A 41 6.39 10.17 -6.65
CA SER A 41 6.65 10.66 -8.01
C SER A 41 7.27 12.05 -8.07
N GLU A 42 6.88 12.95 -7.15
CA GLU A 42 7.43 14.29 -7.01
C GLU A 42 8.90 14.30 -6.61
N ILE A 43 9.29 13.39 -5.71
CA ILE A 43 10.69 13.22 -5.31
C ILE A 43 11.51 12.79 -6.54
N TYR A 44 10.88 12.06 -7.48
CA TYR A 44 11.46 11.67 -8.77
C TYR A 44 11.39 12.73 -9.86
N GLY A 45 10.85 13.91 -9.58
CA GLY A 45 10.66 14.97 -10.58
C GLY A 45 9.64 14.59 -11.67
N ILE A 46 8.84 13.56 -11.44
CA ILE A 46 7.73 13.18 -12.30
C ILE A 46 6.53 14.04 -11.88
N GLU A 47 5.94 14.76 -12.83
CA GLU A 47 4.78 15.60 -12.55
C GLU A 47 3.60 14.76 -12.08
N ASN A 48 3.04 15.14 -10.92
CA ASN A 48 1.89 14.49 -10.31
C ASN A 48 0.67 15.42 -10.32
N PRO A 49 -0.38 15.12 -11.11
CA PRO A 49 -1.58 15.96 -11.13
C PRO A 49 -2.34 15.95 -9.80
N TYR A 50 -2.05 15.00 -8.91
CA TYR A 50 -2.65 14.87 -7.57
C TYR A 50 -1.72 15.29 -6.45
N SER A 51 -0.61 15.99 -6.76
CA SER A 51 0.45 16.34 -5.82
C SER A 51 -0.09 16.87 -4.49
N LEU A 52 -0.92 17.91 -4.56
CA LEU A 52 -1.52 18.55 -3.39
C LEU A 52 -2.29 17.58 -2.48
N TYR A 53 -2.95 16.57 -3.07
CA TYR A 53 -3.76 15.60 -2.34
C TYR A 53 -2.92 14.45 -1.77
N THR A 54 -1.74 14.19 -2.34
CA THR A 54 -0.88 13.07 -1.94
C THR A 54 0.22 13.47 -0.94
N LEU A 55 0.43 14.78 -0.72
CA LEU A 55 1.41 15.29 0.24
C LEU A 55 1.22 14.72 1.65
N GLU A 56 -0.02 14.61 2.12
CA GLU A 56 -0.34 14.08 3.46
C GLU A 56 -0.06 12.58 3.59
N MET A 57 0.05 11.87 2.47
CA MET A 57 0.33 10.43 2.47
C MET A 57 1.81 10.13 2.69
N LEU A 58 2.71 11.06 2.34
CA LEU A 58 4.16 10.86 2.44
C LEU A 58 4.61 10.40 3.84
N PRO A 59 4.19 11.03 4.96
CA PRO A 59 4.57 10.57 6.30
C PRO A 59 4.07 9.17 6.64
N ALA A 60 2.88 8.78 6.15
CA ALA A 60 2.30 7.47 6.40
C ALA A 60 2.97 6.36 5.56
N LEU A 61 3.42 6.70 4.35
CA LEU A 61 4.04 5.77 3.41
C LEU A 61 5.56 5.64 3.61
N MET A 62 6.23 6.68 4.12
CA MET A 62 7.68 6.69 4.34
C MET A 62 8.21 5.47 5.13
N PRO A 63 7.61 5.05 6.26
CA PRO A 63 8.08 3.88 7.01
C PRO A 63 7.97 2.56 6.23
N ARG A 64 7.10 2.50 5.22
CA ARG A 64 6.86 1.31 4.40
C ARG A 64 7.75 1.27 3.15
N PHE A 65 8.41 2.37 2.81
CA PHE A 65 9.14 2.53 1.55
C PHE A 65 10.24 1.48 1.35
N HIS A 66 11.05 1.18 2.38
CA HIS A 66 12.12 0.18 2.27
C HIS A 66 11.61 -1.19 1.79
N ARG A 67 10.55 -1.69 2.43
CA ARG A 67 9.95 -2.97 2.04
C ARG A 67 9.34 -2.91 0.65
N TRP A 68 8.74 -1.79 0.29
CA TRP A 68 8.14 -1.60 -1.02
C TRP A 68 9.19 -1.58 -2.13
N HIS A 69 10.27 -0.80 -1.99
CA HIS A 69 11.30 -0.75 -3.03
C HIS A 69 11.98 -2.10 -3.25
N GLN A 70 12.12 -2.91 -2.19
CA GLN A 70 12.66 -4.27 -2.27
C GLN A 70 11.71 -5.18 -3.02
N LYS A 71 10.40 -5.10 -2.71
CA LYS A 71 9.34 -5.84 -3.41
C LYS A 71 9.35 -5.55 -4.91
N VAL A 72 9.53 -4.29 -5.31
CA VAL A 72 9.56 -3.91 -6.74
C VAL A 72 10.92 -4.09 -7.42
N GLY A 73 11.95 -4.53 -6.69
CA GLY A 73 13.27 -4.86 -7.26
C GLY A 73 14.16 -3.65 -7.54
N LEU A 74 13.92 -2.50 -6.88
CA LEU A 74 14.79 -1.34 -6.99
C LEU A 74 16.08 -1.58 -6.20
N LYS A 75 17.22 -1.62 -6.91
CA LYS A 75 18.54 -1.94 -6.33
C LYS A 75 19.03 -0.90 -5.32
N HIS A 76 18.70 0.37 -5.54
CA HIS A 76 19.02 1.48 -4.66
C HIS A 76 17.86 2.48 -4.69
N ALA A 77 17.74 3.27 -3.63
CA ALA A 77 17.06 4.55 -3.70
C ALA A 77 17.66 5.38 -4.84
N PHE A 78 16.86 5.87 -5.78
CA PHE A 78 17.36 6.58 -6.97
C PHE A 78 18.08 7.91 -6.67
N PHE A 79 17.91 8.48 -5.45
CA PHE A 79 18.62 9.69 -5.03
C PHE A 79 19.50 9.44 -3.80
N GLU A 80 20.70 10.03 -3.84
CA GLU A 80 21.66 10.11 -2.72
C GLU A 80 21.07 10.84 -1.51
N ASN A 81 20.08 11.71 -1.72
CA ASN A 81 19.47 12.57 -0.68
C ASN A 81 18.06 12.11 -0.23
N PHE A 82 17.76 10.79 -0.37
CA PHE A 82 16.71 9.99 0.32
C PHE A 82 15.43 9.58 -0.46
N PRO A 83 15.10 8.26 -0.47
CA PRO A 83 13.88 7.76 0.20
C PRO A 83 14.07 6.44 1.02
N CYS A 84 15.29 5.91 1.16
CA CYS A 84 15.56 4.85 2.13
C CYS A 84 16.95 5.00 2.76
N SER A 85 17.02 5.43 4.03
CA SER A 85 18.26 5.48 4.83
C SER A 85 18.92 4.12 5.03
N CYS A 86 18.12 3.05 5.01
CA CYS A 86 18.51 1.76 5.56
C CYS A 86 19.22 0.85 4.54
N CYS A 87 19.25 1.23 3.25
CA CYS A 87 19.92 0.49 2.19
C CYS A 87 21.35 0.98 1.86
N CYS A 88 21.90 1.86 2.71
CA CYS A 88 23.32 2.23 2.67
C CYS A 88 24.17 1.16 3.34
#